data_AF-A0A1Y0KNL2-F1
#
_entry.id   AF-A0A1Y0KNL2-F1
#
_cell.length_a   1.000
_cell.length_b   1.000
_cell.length_c   1.000
_cell.angle_alpha   90.00
_cell.angle_beta   90.00
_cell.angle_gamma   90.00
#
_symmetry.space_group_name_H-M   'P 1'
#
loop_
_entity.id
_entity.type
_entity.pdbx_description
1 polymer ?
#
loop_
_entity_poly.entity_id
_entity_poly.type
_entity_poly.pdbx_seq_one_letter_code
_entity_poly.pdbx_strand_id
1 'polypeptide(L)' 'MNKQTDIAVKPAAKAETFKEKLLKAHTHRGEKLPAGKTIEVTAPERDFLRGKGVIATPTTTDAAALAAE' A
#
# COMPACT_ATOMS: atom_id res chain seq x y z
N MET A 1 -17.99 24.39 -36.75
CA MET A 1 -16.57 24.18 -36.39
C MET A 1 -16.48 23.82 -34.92
N ASN A 2 -15.81 22.70 -34.63
CA ASN A 2 -15.55 22.09 -33.33
C ASN A 2 -14.95 23.05 -32.29
N LYS A 3 -15.24 22.78 -31.01
CA LYS A 3 -14.24 22.68 -29.93
C LYS A 3 -14.86 21.92 -28.75
N GLN A 4 -15.08 20.63 -28.95
CA GLN A 4 -15.28 19.70 -27.84
C GLN A 4 -13.90 19.51 -27.21
N THR A 5 -13.71 20.15 -26.06
CA THR A 5 -12.54 19.96 -25.21
C THR A 5 -12.59 18.54 -24.67
N ASP A 6 -11.97 17.64 -25.41
CA ASP A 6 -11.44 16.39 -24.90
C ASP A 6 -10.40 16.75 -23.84
N ILE A 7 -10.86 16.90 -22.60
CA ILE A 7 -9.98 16.92 -21.45
C ILE A 7 -9.54 15.47 -21.32
N ALA A 8 -8.46 15.12 -22.02
CA ALA A 8 -7.74 13.89 -21.83
C ALA A 8 -7.41 13.80 -20.34
N VAL A 9 -8.26 13.06 -19.62
CA VAL A 9 -8.02 12.64 -18.25
C VAL A 9 -6.75 11.83 -18.35
N LYS A 10 -5.63 12.45 -17.96
CA LYS A 10 -4.33 11.81 -17.70
C LYS A 10 -4.62 10.38 -17.23
N PRO A 11 -3.98 9.34 -17.80
CA PRO A 11 -4.15 8.00 -17.27
C PRO A 11 -3.81 8.13 -15.79
N ALA A 12 -4.82 8.00 -14.92
CA ALA A 12 -4.64 8.06 -13.50
C ALA A 12 -3.58 6.99 -13.23
N ALA A 13 -2.37 7.42 -12.87
CA ALA A 13 -1.29 6.54 -12.48
C ALA A 13 -1.94 5.52 -11.55
N LYS A 14 -2.00 4.25 -11.98
CA LYS A 14 -2.67 3.19 -11.23
C LYS A 14 -2.16 3.33 -9.82
N ALA A 15 -3.00 3.78 -8.89
CA ALA A 15 -2.57 3.98 -7.52
C ALA A 15 -2.07 2.60 -7.08
N GLU A 16 -0.75 2.47 -6.90
CA GLU A 16 -0.14 1.18 -6.64
C GLU A 16 -0.70 0.67 -5.31
N THR A 17 -1.55 -0.35 -5.40
CA THR A 17 -2.09 -1.03 -4.24
C THR A 17 -1.14 -2.15 -3.85
N PHE A 18 -0.78 -2.17 -2.58
CA PHE A 18 0.07 -3.18 -1.97
C PHE A 18 -0.82 -4.13 -1.16
N LYS A 19 -0.60 -5.43 -1.37
CA LYS A 19 -1.23 -6.48 -0.57
C LYS A 19 -0.41 -6.70 0.68
N GLU A 20 -0.92 -6.23 1.81
CA GLU A 20 -0.23 -6.25 3.09
C GLU A 20 -0.99 -7.14 4.08
N LYS A 21 -0.26 -7.95 4.84
CA LYS A 21 -0.85 -8.83 5.85
C LYS A 21 -0.92 -8.09 7.19
N LEU A 22 -2.13 -8.06 7.76
CA LEU A 22 -2.38 -7.52 9.09
C LEU A 22 -1.66 -8.38 10.14
N LEU A 23 -0.86 -7.75 11.00
CA LEU A 23 -0.26 -8.37 12.18
C LEU A 23 -1.21 -8.34 13.38
N LYS A 24 -2.13 -7.36 13.41
CA LYS A 24 -3.11 -7.16 14.47
C LYS A 24 -4.49 -6.95 13.86
N ALA A 25 -5.55 -7.20 14.64
CA ALA A 25 -6.90 -6.88 14.21
C ALA A 25 -7.02 -5.38 13.96
N HIS A 26 -7.58 -4.99 12.81
CA HIS A 26 -7.67 -3.60 12.37
C HIS A 26 -8.96 -3.37 11.60
N THR A 27 -9.54 -2.18 11.74
CA THR A 27 -10.70 -1.77 10.96
C THR A 27 -10.24 -1.11 9.66
N HIS A 28 -10.37 -1.81 8.54
CA HIS A 28 -10.02 -1.31 7.23
C HIS A 28 -11.29 -1.00 6.43
N ARG A 29 -11.47 0.26 5.99
CA ARG A 29 -12.65 0.72 5.24
C ARG A 29 -14.00 0.44 5.93
N GLY A 30 -14.02 0.50 7.26
CA GLY A 30 -15.22 0.23 8.06
C GLY A 30 -15.46 -1.25 8.37
N GLU A 31 -14.68 -2.17 7.80
CA GLU A 31 -14.73 -3.59 8.13
C GLU A 31 -13.66 -3.96 9.15
N LYS A 32 -14.07 -4.63 10.24
CA LYS A 32 -13.13 -5.12 11.25
C LYS A 32 -12.51 -6.43 10.79
N LEU A 33 -11.23 -6.37 10.44
CA LEU A 33 -10.47 -7.52 9.97
C LEU A 33 -9.61 -8.10 11.10
N PRO A 34 -9.60 -9.43 11.29
CA PRO A 34 -8.70 -10.06 12.25
C PRO A 34 -7.24 -10.01 11.78
N ALA A 35 -6.33 -10.19 12.74
CA ALA A 35 -4.92 -10.41 12.43
C ALA A 35 -4.75 -11.59 11.47
N GLY A 36 -3.78 -11.49 10.58
CA GLY A 36 -3.46 -12.48 9.57
C GLY A 36 -4.22 -12.33 8.24
N LYS A 37 -5.21 -11.44 8.16
CA LYS A 37 -5.87 -11.11 6.88
C LYS A 37 -4.98 -10.24 6.00
N THR A 38 -5.06 -10.46 4.70
CA THR A 38 -4.40 -9.63 3.69
C THR A 38 -5.37 -8.55 3.24
N ILE A 39 -4.90 -7.30 3.21
CA ILE A 39 -5.64 -6.14 2.74
C ILE A 39 -4.89 -5.45 1.59
N GLU A 40 -5.63 -4.81 0.70
CA GLU A 40 -5.08 -3.97 -0.35
C GLU A 40 -5.11 -2.51 0.10
N VAL A 41 -3.91 -1.93 0.25
CA VAL A 41 -3.69 -0.58 0.74
C VAL A 41 -2.84 0.20 -0.24
N THR A 42 -3.00 1.50 -0.30
CA THR A 42 -2.13 2.37 -1.09
C THR A 42 -0.78 2.61 -0.39
N ALA A 43 0.21 3.15 -1.10
CA ALA A 43 1.50 3.52 -0.51
C ALA A 43 1.41 4.35 0.80
N PRO A 44 0.62 5.44 0.88
CA PRO A 44 0.50 6.22 2.12
C PRO A 44 -0.23 5.47 3.24
N GLU A 45 -1.27 4.69 2.91
CA GLU A 45 -1.97 3.86 3.90
C GLU A 45 -1.05 2.78 4.47
N ARG A 46 -0.25 2.15 3.62
CA ARG A 46 0.77 1.19 4.04
C ARG A 46 1.75 1.81 5.01
N ASP A 47 2.27 3.00 4.72
CA ASP A 47 3.21 3.68 5.60
C ASP A 47 2.58 4.03 6.96
N PHE A 48 1.34 4.52 6.93
CA PHE A 48 0.55 4.77 8.14
C PHE A 48 0.35 3.49 8.97
N LEU A 49 -0.03 2.38 8.34
CA LEU A 49 -0.25 1.10 9.02
C LEU A 49 1.05 0.52 9.57
N ARG A 50 2.18 0.72 8.89
CA ARG A 50 3.53 0.38 9.40
C ARG A 50 3.86 1.19 10.65
N GLY A 51 3.65 2.51 10.62
CA GLY A 51 3.87 3.38 11.79
C GLY A 51 2.99 3.03 12.99
N LYS A 52 1.81 2.44 12.76
CA LYS A 52 0.92 1.93 13.81
C LYS A 52 1.23 0.49 14.24
N GLY A 53 2.18 -0.20 13.58
CA GLY A 53 2.49 -1.61 13.83
C GLY A 53 1.34 -2.56 13.49
N VAL A 54 0.47 -2.15 12.56
CA VAL A 54 -0.70 -2.93 12.12
C VAL A 54 -0.32 -3.92 11.02
N ILE A 55 0.64 -3.57 10.16
CA ILE A 55 1.23 -4.45 9.15
C ILE A 55 2.73 -4.56 9.40
N ALA A 56 3.37 -5.57 8.79
CA ALA A 56 4.81 -5.70 8.87
C ALA A 56 5.48 -4.50 8.19
N THR A 57 6.44 -3.90 8.88
CA THR A 57 7.50 -3.18 8.17
C THR A 57 8.27 -4.26 7.40
N PRO A 58 8.43 -4.17 6.07
CA PRO A 58 9.51 -4.88 5.43
C PRO A 58 10.75 -4.25 6.01
N THR A 59 11.23 -4.83 7.10
CA THR A 59 12.66 -4.84 7.34
C THR A 59 13.20 -5.38 6.03
N THR A 60 13.87 -4.53 5.27
CA THR A 60 14.70 -4.93 4.15
C THR A 60 15.65 -6.01 4.66
N THR A 61 15.20 -7.26 4.66
CA THR A 61 16.04 -8.45 4.53
C THR A 61 16.46 -8.51 3.07
N ASP A 62 17.14 -7.45 2.66
CA ASP A 62 18.06 -7.39 1.51
C ASP A 62 19.11 -6.29 1.75
N ALA A 63 19.36 -5.93 3.01
CA ALA A 63 20.60 -5.26 3.41
C ALA A 63 21.65 -6.34 3.77
N ALA A 64 21.63 -7.48 3.08
CA ALA A 64 22.52 -8.62 3.27
C ALA A 64 23.18 -9.09 1.96
N ALA A 65 23.23 -8.23 0.94
CA ALA A 65 24.07 -8.45 -0.24
C ALA A 65 24.92 -7.21 -0.61
N LEU A 66 25.17 -6.34 0.37
CA LEU A 66 26.13 -5.23 0.23
C LEU A 66 27.08 -5.21 1.43
N ALA A 67 27.87 -6.28 1.61
CA ALA A 67 29.20 -6.28 2.28
C ALA A 67 29.64 -7.71 2.65
N ALA A 68 30.23 -8.44 1.70
CA ALA A 68 31.19 -9.53 1.86
C ALA A 68 31.39 -10.10 0.44
N GLU A 69 32.56 -10.16 -0.19
CA GLU A 69 33.96 -9.78 0.08
C GLU A 69 34.60 -9.64 -1.32
#